data_AF-A0A3C1NAB5-F1
#
_entry.id   AF-A0A3C1NAB5-F1
#
_cell.length_a   1.000
_cell.length_b   1.000
_cell.length_c   1.000
_cell.angle_alpha   90.00
_cell.angle_beta   90.00
_cell.angle_gamma   90.00
#
_symmetry.space_group_name_H-M   'P 1'
#
loop_
_entity.id
_entity.type
_entity.pdbx_description
1 polymer ?
#
loop_
_entity_poly.entity_id
_entity_poly.type
_entity_poly.pdbx_seq_one_letter_code
_entity_poly.pdbx_strand_id
1 'polypeptide(L)'
;GWRTAYVAMGVTMLIILMPLVYFFYKYHPREKGLMAYGLKELMPERSEDLAGAVRAEKLEWTLSAAMRTPQLWLMVVSQTFFWGTGCYLILAHVGKFTQDAGYSGLFAASMFALYGVSMVLGQLSAAISDWIGREVTVVIAVGLCIVGLVALLSVIDNTEPWRLYVYAISFGFGAGLQAPTIFAGAADLFYGKHFGSINGVVLAGMGIGGAFGPWVGGYLYDLSGTYQDAFILSAATFIVSAVTFVFSAPRKGITRHSLPSDPRA
;
A
#
# COMPACT_ATOMS: atom_id res chain seq x y z
N GLY A 1 -32.97 -1.63 0.92
CA GLY A 1 -32.37 -2.06 2.21
C GLY A 1 -30.96 -2.56 1.97
N TRP A 2 -30.21 -2.92 3.03
CA TRP A 2 -28.79 -3.33 2.94
C TRP A 2 -28.56 -4.54 2.00
N ARG A 3 -29.49 -5.50 1.97
CA ARG A 3 -29.47 -6.64 1.04
C ARG A 3 -29.46 -6.20 -0.42
N THR A 4 -30.34 -5.26 -0.76
CA THR A 4 -30.45 -4.69 -2.11
C THR A 4 -29.18 -3.92 -2.49
N ALA A 5 -28.57 -3.23 -1.52
CA ALA A 5 -27.31 -2.51 -1.75
C ALA A 5 -26.16 -3.47 -2.09
N TYR A 6 -26.00 -4.59 -1.35
CA TYR A 6 -24.98 -5.59 -1.68
C TYR A 6 -25.20 -6.22 -3.06
N VAL A 7 -26.45 -6.55 -3.40
CA VAL A 7 -26.77 -7.08 -4.74
C VAL A 7 -26.45 -6.06 -5.82
N ALA A 8 -26.83 -4.79 -5.62
CA ALA A 8 -26.52 -3.73 -6.57
C ALA A 8 -25.01 -3.53 -6.73
N MET A 9 -24.23 -3.53 -5.64
CA MET A 9 -22.77 -3.44 -5.68
C MET A 9 -22.15 -4.61 -6.46
N GLY A 10 -22.59 -5.85 -6.18
CA GLY A 10 -22.08 -7.04 -6.86
C GLY A 10 -22.40 -7.06 -8.36
N VAL A 11 -23.65 -6.73 -8.73
CA VAL A 11 -24.07 -6.65 -10.14
C VAL A 11 -23.30 -5.54 -10.87
N THR A 12 -23.11 -4.38 -10.24
CA THR A 12 -22.35 -3.28 -10.83
C THR A 12 -20.89 -3.68 -11.04
N MET A 13 -20.26 -4.35 -10.07
CA MET A 13 -18.91 -4.88 -10.23
C MET A 13 -18.82 -5.87 -11.41
N LEU A 14 -19.78 -6.79 -11.56
CA LEU A 14 -19.79 -7.74 -12.68
C LEU A 14 -19.95 -7.04 -14.03
N ILE A 15 -20.90 -6.13 -14.14
CA ILE A 15 -21.22 -5.43 -15.40
C ILE A 15 -20.08 -4.49 -15.81
N ILE A 16 -19.35 -3.90 -14.86
CA ILE A 16 -18.23 -3.02 -15.17
C ILE A 16 -16.95 -3.83 -15.39
N LEU A 17 -16.57 -4.71 -14.46
CA LEU A 17 -15.27 -5.39 -14.52
C LEU A 17 -15.21 -6.46 -15.60
N MET A 18 -16.26 -7.26 -15.84
CA MET A 18 -16.17 -8.32 -16.85
C MET A 18 -15.94 -7.78 -18.27
N PRO A 19 -16.68 -6.78 -18.77
CA PRO A 19 -16.39 -6.20 -20.07
C PRO A 19 -15.01 -5.54 -20.10
N LEU A 20 -14.61 -4.85 -19.02
CA LEU A 20 -13.33 -4.14 -18.99
C LEU A 20 -12.15 -5.12 -19.06
N VAL A 21 -12.21 -6.23 -18.30
CA VAL A 21 -11.22 -7.31 -18.40
C VAL A 21 -11.30 -7.98 -19.77
N TYR A 22 -12.49 -8.37 -20.24
CA TYR A 22 -12.65 -9.07 -21.52
C TYR A 22 -12.15 -8.26 -22.72
N PHE A 23 -12.43 -6.96 -22.77
CA PHE A 23 -12.08 -6.10 -23.91
C PHE A 23 -10.67 -5.49 -23.80
N PHE A 24 -10.21 -5.13 -22.59
CA PHE A 24 -8.99 -4.33 -22.42
C PHE A 24 -7.81 -5.11 -21.83
N TYR A 25 -8.05 -6.17 -21.06
CA TYR A 25 -6.98 -6.92 -20.41
C TYR A 25 -6.42 -7.98 -21.37
N LYS A 26 -5.19 -7.76 -21.86
CA LYS A 26 -4.41 -8.72 -22.64
C LYS A 26 -3.10 -8.99 -21.93
N TYR A 27 -2.80 -10.27 -21.69
CA TYR A 27 -1.74 -10.68 -20.78
C TYR A 27 -0.35 -10.40 -21.35
N HIS A 28 -0.16 -10.48 -22.68
CA HIS A 28 1.14 -10.29 -23.32
C HIS A 28 1.11 -9.26 -24.45
N PRO A 29 2.09 -8.32 -24.53
CA PRO A 29 2.25 -7.39 -25.65
C PRO A 29 2.33 -8.08 -27.01
N ARG A 30 2.84 -9.32 -27.03
CA ARG A 30 2.92 -10.19 -28.21
C ARG A 30 1.55 -10.46 -28.85
N GLU A 31 0.47 -10.45 -28.09
CA GLU A 31 -0.91 -10.62 -28.60
C GLU A 31 -1.40 -9.43 -29.45
N LYS A 32 -0.70 -8.30 -29.40
CA LYS A 32 -0.91 -7.14 -30.28
C LYS A 32 0.19 -6.97 -31.32
N GLY A 33 1.09 -7.94 -31.47
CA GLY A 33 2.28 -7.81 -32.32
C GLY A 33 3.27 -6.76 -31.82
N LEU A 34 3.16 -6.32 -30.57
CA LEU A 34 4.02 -5.32 -29.97
C LEU A 34 5.15 -6.02 -29.19
N MET A 35 6.38 -5.54 -29.38
CA MET A 35 7.52 -5.93 -28.54
C MET A 35 7.38 -5.29 -27.16
N ALA A 36 8.00 -5.88 -26.13
CA ALA A 36 8.07 -5.25 -24.81
C ALA A 36 8.74 -3.87 -24.93
N TYR A 37 8.24 -2.89 -24.19
CA TYR A 37 8.79 -1.54 -24.17
C TYR A 37 10.28 -1.59 -23.78
N GLY A 38 11.16 -0.98 -24.57
CA GLY A 38 12.63 -1.03 -24.39
C GLY A 38 13.38 -2.08 -25.23
N LEU A 39 12.72 -3.03 -25.89
CA LEU A 39 13.43 -4.09 -26.65
C LEU A 39 14.15 -3.58 -27.91
N LYS A 40 13.75 -2.43 -28.47
CA LYS A 40 14.44 -1.80 -29.62
C LYS A 40 15.74 -1.09 -29.21
N GLU A 41 15.85 -0.62 -27.97
CA GLU A 41 17.07 0.00 -27.44
C GLU A 41 18.11 -1.05 -27.00
N LEU A 42 17.65 -2.25 -26.67
CA LEU A 42 18.47 -3.40 -26.28
C LEU A 42 18.94 -4.28 -27.45
N MET A 43 18.77 -3.84 -28.70
CA MET A 43 19.41 -4.48 -29.86
C MET A 43 20.62 -3.67 -30.33
N PRO A 44 21.75 -3.65 -29.60
CA PRO A 44 23.01 -3.24 -30.19
C PRO A 44 23.44 -4.30 -31.22
N GLU A 45 23.88 -3.84 -32.39
CA GLU A 45 24.70 -4.63 -33.32
C GLU A 45 26.02 -5.01 -32.63
N ARG A 46 26.04 -6.03 -31.75
CA ARG A 46 27.26 -6.77 -31.42
C ARG A 46 26.97 -8.01 -30.59
N SER A 47 27.50 -9.13 -31.07
CA SER A 47 27.51 -10.47 -30.46
C SER A 47 28.19 -10.57 -29.08
N GLU A 48 28.62 -9.47 -28.47
CA GLU A 48 29.24 -9.43 -27.13
C GLU A 48 28.21 -9.18 -26.01
N ASP A 49 27.04 -8.58 -26.31
CA ASP A 49 26.00 -8.25 -25.31
C ASP A 49 25.04 -9.40 -24.99
N LEU A 50 25.05 -10.50 -25.76
CA LEU A 50 24.29 -11.70 -25.40
C LEU A 50 24.76 -12.30 -24.08
N ALA A 51 26.05 -12.20 -23.74
CA ALA A 51 26.56 -12.64 -22.45
C ALA A 51 26.04 -11.76 -21.30
N GLY A 52 25.82 -10.46 -21.54
CA GLY A 52 25.22 -9.52 -20.59
C GLY A 52 23.72 -9.74 -20.41
N ALA A 53 22.99 -9.97 -21.50
CA ALA A 53 21.57 -10.30 -21.49
C ALA A 53 21.27 -11.66 -20.82
N VAL A 54 22.09 -12.69 -21.10
CA VAL A 54 22.02 -13.99 -20.41
C VAL A 54 22.45 -13.87 -18.94
N ARG A 55 23.31 -12.92 -18.59
CA ARG A 55 23.68 -12.61 -17.19
C ARG A 55 22.57 -11.86 -16.46
N ALA A 56 21.84 -10.98 -17.15
CA ALA A 56 20.64 -10.30 -16.64
C ALA A 56 19.47 -11.26 -16.43
N GLU A 57 19.30 -12.25 -17.32
CA GLU A 57 18.33 -13.36 -17.15
C GLU A 57 18.73 -14.30 -15.99
N LYS A 58 20.03 -14.45 -15.70
CA LYS A 58 20.55 -15.15 -14.51
C LYS A 58 20.48 -14.34 -13.21
N LEU A 59 20.15 -13.05 -13.27
CA LEU A 59 20.06 -12.14 -12.13
C LEU A 59 18.62 -11.91 -11.66
N GLU A 60 17.69 -12.77 -12.08
CA GLU A 60 16.31 -12.72 -11.61
C GLU A 60 16.21 -13.22 -10.16
N TRP A 61 15.50 -12.47 -9.32
CA TRP A 61 15.20 -12.91 -7.97
C TRP A 61 14.27 -14.12 -7.99
N THR A 62 14.72 -15.21 -7.36
CA THR A 62 13.81 -16.31 -7.00
C THR A 62 13.11 -15.99 -5.68
N LEU A 63 11.90 -16.50 -5.49
CA LEU A 63 11.17 -16.33 -4.23
C LEU A 63 11.97 -16.85 -3.03
N SER A 64 12.64 -18.00 -3.18
CA SER A 64 13.46 -18.60 -2.12
C SER A 64 14.64 -17.70 -1.73
N ALA A 65 15.31 -17.08 -2.71
CA ALA A 65 16.37 -16.12 -2.45
C ALA A 65 15.83 -14.86 -1.75
N ALA A 66 14.71 -14.31 -2.22
CA ALA A 66 14.10 -13.12 -1.64
C ALA A 66 13.66 -13.35 -0.18
N MET A 67 13.10 -14.53 0.15
CA MET A 67 12.70 -14.87 1.52
C MET A 67 13.85 -14.93 2.53
N ARG A 68 15.09 -15.10 2.06
CA ARG A 68 16.29 -15.09 2.91
C ARG A 68 16.84 -13.69 3.14
N THR A 69 16.28 -12.67 2.48
CA THR A 69 16.76 -11.29 2.60
C THR A 69 16.02 -10.54 3.71
N PRO A 70 16.73 -9.76 4.56
CA PRO A 70 16.09 -8.93 5.56
C PRO A 70 15.21 -7.84 4.94
N GLN A 71 15.53 -7.38 3.72
CA GLN A 71 14.78 -6.35 3.01
C GLN A 71 13.33 -6.77 2.75
N LEU A 72 13.08 -8.04 2.39
CA LEU A 72 11.72 -8.54 2.21
C LEU A 72 10.94 -8.47 3.52
N TRP A 73 11.53 -8.91 4.63
CA TRP A 73 10.85 -8.92 5.93
C TRP A 73 10.60 -7.50 6.45
N LEU A 74 11.50 -6.55 6.19
CA LEU A 74 11.25 -5.14 6.48
C LEU A 74 10.06 -4.58 5.68
N MET A 75 9.90 -4.98 4.41
CA MET A 75 8.72 -4.62 3.60
C MET A 75 7.44 -5.26 4.12
N VAL A 76 7.49 -6.54 4.50
CA VAL A 76 6.37 -7.27 5.11
C VAL A 76 5.93 -6.59 6.40
N VAL A 77 6.87 -6.28 7.28
CA VAL A 77 6.61 -5.56 8.54
C VAL A 77 6.02 -4.19 8.26
N SER A 78 6.60 -3.42 7.33
CA SER A 78 6.09 -2.11 6.93
C SER A 78 4.62 -2.17 6.47
N GLN A 79 4.26 -3.15 5.63
CA GLN A 79 2.89 -3.33 5.16
C GLN A 79 1.94 -3.87 6.23
N THR A 80 2.44 -4.75 7.11
CA THR A 80 1.68 -5.28 8.24
C THR A 80 1.27 -4.15 9.19
N PHE A 81 2.18 -3.23 9.49
CA PHE A 81 1.94 -2.14 10.44
C PHE A 81 1.18 -0.95 9.85
N PHE A 82 1.39 -0.62 8.57
CA PHE A 82 0.66 0.48 7.93
C PHE A 82 -0.77 0.09 7.56
N TRP A 83 -0.94 -0.82 6.59
CA TRP A 83 -2.27 -1.18 6.12
C TRP A 83 -2.94 -2.17 7.07
N GLY A 84 -2.21 -3.23 7.43
CA GLY A 84 -2.75 -4.32 8.22
C GLY A 84 -3.30 -3.85 9.56
N THR A 85 -2.45 -3.32 10.44
CA THR A 85 -2.92 -2.85 11.76
C THR A 85 -3.38 -1.40 11.73
N GLY A 86 -2.52 -0.44 11.39
CA GLY A 86 -2.82 0.99 11.52
C GLY A 86 -4.07 1.44 10.77
N CYS A 87 -4.12 1.27 9.44
CA CYS A 87 -5.26 1.70 8.64
C CYS A 87 -6.52 0.90 8.94
N TYR A 88 -6.47 -0.44 8.93
CA TYR A 88 -7.70 -1.22 9.13
C TYR A 88 -8.30 -1.09 10.53
N LEU A 89 -7.47 -0.90 11.57
CA LEU A 89 -7.97 -0.57 12.90
C LEU A 89 -8.79 0.73 12.87
N ILE A 90 -8.24 1.80 12.29
CA ILE A 90 -8.94 3.09 12.21
C ILE A 90 -10.20 2.96 11.36
N LEU A 91 -10.11 2.35 10.16
CA LEU A 91 -11.23 2.24 9.23
C LEU A 91 -12.39 1.40 9.79
N ALA A 92 -12.10 0.39 10.61
CA ALA A 92 -13.13 -0.42 11.25
C ALA A 92 -13.94 0.37 12.30
N HIS A 93 -13.31 1.31 13.00
CA HIS A 93 -13.90 1.97 14.18
C HIS A 93 -14.31 3.42 13.93
N VAL A 94 -13.76 4.10 12.92
CA VAL A 94 -14.00 5.53 12.67
C VAL A 94 -15.48 5.85 12.46
N GLY A 95 -16.22 4.99 11.76
CA GLY A 95 -17.65 5.20 11.52
C GLY A 95 -18.47 5.18 12.81
N LYS A 96 -18.09 4.35 13.78
CA LYS A 96 -18.74 4.28 15.10
C LYS A 96 -18.29 5.44 15.99
N PHE A 97 -16.98 5.71 16.03
CA PHE A 97 -16.40 6.85 16.73
C PHE A 97 -17.05 8.19 16.32
N THR A 98 -17.23 8.43 15.02
CA THR A 98 -17.90 9.64 14.51
C THR A 98 -19.36 9.73 14.97
N GLN A 99 -20.08 8.61 15.04
CA GLN A 99 -21.46 8.59 15.54
C GLN A 99 -21.52 8.81 17.07
N ASP A 100 -20.58 8.22 17.82
CA ASP A 100 -20.50 8.39 19.27
C ASP A 100 -20.14 9.84 19.66
N ALA A 101 -19.40 10.55 18.79
CA ALA A 101 -19.17 11.99 18.90
C ALA A 101 -20.41 12.87 18.57
N GLY A 102 -21.55 12.27 18.21
CA GLY A 102 -22.82 12.96 17.98
C GLY A 102 -23.10 13.33 16.52
N TYR A 103 -22.33 12.84 15.55
CA TYR A 103 -22.62 13.04 14.13
C TYR A 103 -23.62 11.99 13.60
N SER A 104 -24.33 12.34 12.53
CA SER A 104 -25.25 11.40 11.87
C SER A 104 -24.50 10.28 11.13
N GLY A 105 -25.12 9.11 10.99
CA GLY A 105 -24.56 8.02 10.18
C GLY A 105 -24.33 8.40 8.70
N LEU A 106 -25.17 9.29 8.15
CA LEU A 106 -24.99 9.81 6.78
C LEU A 106 -23.72 10.66 6.68
N PHE A 107 -23.43 11.47 7.70
CA PHE A 107 -22.22 12.27 7.75
C PHE A 107 -20.97 11.39 7.90
N ALA A 108 -21.01 10.37 8.76
CA ALA A 108 -19.91 9.40 8.86
C ALA A 108 -19.63 8.70 7.51
N ALA A 109 -20.69 8.31 6.79
CA ALA A 109 -20.58 7.70 5.48
C ALA A 109 -20.00 8.66 4.42
N SER A 110 -20.39 9.95 4.45
CA SER A 110 -19.83 10.94 3.52
C SER A 110 -18.35 11.22 3.79
N MET A 111 -17.91 11.19 5.05
CA MET A 111 -16.49 11.30 5.40
C MET A 111 -15.68 10.09 4.89
N PHE A 112 -16.26 8.88 4.97
CA PHE A 112 -15.64 7.69 4.39
C PHE A 112 -15.56 7.77 2.85
N ALA A 113 -16.59 8.31 2.19
CA ALA A 113 -16.55 8.56 0.75
C ALA A 113 -15.48 9.59 0.37
N LEU A 114 -15.34 10.68 1.14
CA LEU A 114 -14.31 11.68 0.95
C LEU A 114 -12.90 11.08 1.13
N TYR A 115 -12.70 10.25 2.16
CA TYR A 115 -11.47 9.47 2.34
C TYR A 115 -11.14 8.66 1.08
N GLY A 116 -12.12 7.96 0.49
CA GLY A 116 -11.94 7.20 -0.74
C GLY A 116 -11.53 8.07 -1.94
N VAL A 117 -12.16 9.22 -2.13
CA VAL A 117 -11.78 10.17 -3.20
C VAL A 117 -10.36 10.68 -2.99
N SER A 118 -10.01 11.09 -1.76
CA SER A 118 -8.67 11.56 -1.42
C SER A 118 -7.60 10.48 -1.58
N MET A 119 -7.94 9.22 -1.30
CA MET A 119 -7.07 8.07 -1.55
C MET A 119 -6.77 7.89 -3.04
N VAL A 120 -7.77 7.98 -3.91
CA VAL A 120 -7.55 7.91 -5.36
C VAL A 120 -6.62 9.03 -5.82
N LEU A 121 -6.83 10.27 -5.34
CA LEU A 121 -5.96 11.40 -5.67
C LEU A 121 -4.52 11.21 -5.17
N GLY A 122 -4.35 10.68 -3.96
CA GLY A 122 -3.04 10.33 -3.41
C GLY A 122 -2.33 9.26 -4.27
N GLN A 123 -3.08 8.25 -4.72
CA GLN A 123 -2.56 7.17 -5.55
C GLN A 123 -2.13 7.65 -6.94
N LEU A 124 -2.91 8.54 -7.57
CA LEU A 124 -2.52 9.20 -8.83
C LEU A 124 -1.28 10.08 -8.65
N SER A 125 -1.13 10.71 -7.48
CA SER A 125 0.01 11.57 -7.18
C SER A 125 1.29 10.80 -6.84
N ALA A 126 1.21 9.49 -6.63
CA ALA A 126 2.35 8.70 -6.16
C ALA A 126 3.50 8.55 -7.15
N ALA A 127 3.30 8.92 -8.42
CA ALA A 127 4.39 9.09 -9.39
C ALA A 127 5.46 10.08 -8.89
N ILE A 128 5.12 11.01 -7.99
CA ILE A 128 6.09 11.89 -7.35
C ILE A 128 7.24 11.12 -6.67
N SER A 129 7.00 9.88 -6.23
CA SER A 129 8.00 9.04 -5.60
C SER A 129 9.16 8.66 -6.51
N ASP A 130 8.97 8.69 -7.83
CA ASP A 130 10.06 8.52 -8.79
C ASP A 130 11.07 9.67 -8.68
N TRP A 131 10.58 10.89 -8.40
CA TRP A 131 11.41 12.10 -8.34
C TRP A 131 12.03 12.26 -6.97
N ILE A 132 11.22 12.31 -5.91
CA ILE A 132 11.69 12.70 -4.56
C ILE A 132 12.28 11.56 -3.73
N GLY A 133 11.91 10.30 -3.98
CA GLY A 133 12.24 9.22 -3.05
C GLY A 133 11.09 8.27 -2.84
N ARG A 134 11.33 6.95 -2.89
CA ARG A 134 10.38 6.00 -2.30
C ARG A 134 10.28 6.25 -0.80
N GLU A 135 11.43 6.36 -0.15
CA GLU A 135 11.59 6.56 1.29
C GLU A 135 10.94 7.87 1.75
N VAL A 136 11.27 8.98 1.08
CA VAL A 136 10.72 10.31 1.38
C VAL A 136 9.20 10.32 1.17
N THR A 137 8.71 9.69 0.10
CA THR A 137 7.27 9.62 -0.17
C THR A 137 6.53 8.86 0.93
N VAL A 138 7.06 7.74 1.41
CA VAL A 138 6.44 7.01 2.54
C VAL A 138 6.47 7.82 3.82
N VAL A 139 7.54 8.57 4.10
CA VAL A 139 7.59 9.47 5.27
C VAL A 139 6.54 10.58 5.16
N ILE A 140 6.37 11.19 3.99
CA ILE A 140 5.31 12.19 3.75
C ILE A 140 3.93 11.55 3.93
N ALA A 141 3.71 10.37 3.36
CA ALA A 141 2.45 9.65 3.49
C ALA A 141 2.09 9.37 4.96
N VAL A 142 3.06 8.88 5.73
CA VAL A 142 2.89 8.64 7.17
C VAL A 142 2.64 9.95 7.93
N GLY A 143 3.34 11.02 7.58
CA GLY A 143 3.10 12.36 8.15
C GLY A 143 1.67 12.83 7.92
N LEU A 144 1.15 12.67 6.69
CA LEU A 144 -0.24 13.00 6.36
C LEU A 144 -1.24 12.14 7.13
N CYS A 145 -0.99 10.84 7.27
CA CYS A 145 -1.81 9.96 8.09
C CYS A 145 -1.82 10.38 9.57
N ILE A 146 -0.67 10.76 10.13
CA ILE A 146 -0.57 11.25 11.52
C ILE A 146 -1.33 12.57 11.69
N VAL A 147 -1.22 13.51 10.74
CA VAL A 147 -2.00 14.76 10.78
C VAL A 147 -3.50 14.45 10.79
N GLY A 148 -3.97 13.54 9.94
CA GLY A 148 -5.37 13.13 9.92
C GLY A 148 -5.81 12.46 11.22
N LEU A 149 -4.95 11.64 11.80
CA LEU A 149 -5.20 10.96 13.06
C LEU A 149 -5.24 11.92 14.26
N VAL A 150 -4.37 12.93 14.29
CA VAL A 150 -4.41 14.00 15.29
C VAL A 150 -5.70 14.80 15.17
N ALA A 151 -6.14 15.11 13.95
CA ALA A 151 -7.42 15.77 13.72
C ALA A 151 -8.60 14.89 14.20
N LEU A 152 -8.54 13.58 13.95
CA LEU A 152 -9.55 12.62 14.41
C LEU A 152 -9.59 12.51 15.95
N LEU A 153 -8.43 12.38 16.60
CA LEU A 153 -8.31 12.33 18.07
C LEU A 153 -8.77 13.61 18.76
N SER A 154 -8.71 14.74 18.04
CA SER A 154 -9.18 16.02 18.54
C SER A 154 -10.71 16.15 18.49
N VAL A 155 -11.45 15.20 17.91
CA VAL A 155 -12.92 15.24 17.88
C VAL A 155 -13.46 14.88 19.27
N ILE A 156 -14.15 15.84 19.91
CA ILE A 156 -14.78 15.68 21.23
C ILE A 156 -16.31 15.62 21.08
N ASP A 157 -16.86 16.47 20.21
CA ASP A 157 -18.29 16.60 19.96
C ASP A 157 -18.58 16.93 18.48
N ASN A 158 -19.85 17.22 18.18
CA ASN A 158 -20.33 17.53 16.84
C ASN A 158 -20.25 19.02 16.45
N THR A 159 -19.58 19.86 17.23
CA THR A 159 -19.52 21.31 16.99
C THR A 159 -18.54 21.70 15.88
N GLU A 160 -17.48 20.92 15.69
CA GLU A 160 -16.36 21.23 14.80
C GLU A 160 -16.14 20.15 13.73
N PRO A 161 -17.02 20.06 12.69
CA PRO A 161 -16.94 19.04 11.66
C PRO A 161 -15.66 19.12 10.81
N TRP A 162 -15.00 20.30 10.75
CA TRP A 162 -13.78 20.53 9.99
C TRP A 162 -12.67 19.52 10.33
N ARG A 163 -12.62 19.04 11.57
CA ARG A 163 -11.66 18.03 12.05
C ARG A 163 -11.79 16.72 11.29
N LEU A 164 -13.02 16.29 11.00
CA LEU A 164 -13.30 15.07 10.24
C LEU A 164 -13.01 15.24 8.74
N TYR A 165 -13.18 16.44 8.19
CA TYR A 165 -12.73 16.75 6.83
C TYR A 165 -11.21 16.69 6.70
N VAL A 166 -10.47 17.26 7.65
CA VAL A 166 -9.00 17.18 7.69
C VAL A 166 -8.55 15.73 7.80
N TYR A 167 -9.17 14.94 8.69
CA TYR A 167 -8.94 13.50 8.78
C TYR A 167 -9.15 12.83 7.42
N ALA A 168 -10.34 12.94 6.81
CA ALA A 168 -10.67 12.24 5.58
C ALA A 168 -9.70 12.58 4.44
N ILE A 169 -9.36 13.87 4.28
CA ILE A 169 -8.49 14.33 3.20
C ILE A 169 -7.04 13.90 3.42
N SER A 170 -6.47 14.20 4.59
CA SER A 170 -5.05 13.93 4.86
C SER A 170 -4.77 12.43 5.02
N PHE A 171 -5.62 11.71 5.74
CA PHE A 171 -5.50 10.27 5.93
C PHE A 171 -5.75 9.52 4.62
N GLY A 172 -6.75 9.94 3.84
CA GLY A 172 -7.03 9.40 2.50
C GLY A 172 -5.84 9.59 1.57
N PHE A 173 -5.36 10.83 1.44
CA PHE A 173 -4.23 11.14 0.56
C PHE A 173 -2.95 10.40 0.98
N GLY A 174 -2.64 10.36 2.29
CA GLY A 174 -1.49 9.62 2.82
C GLY A 174 -1.55 8.13 2.53
N ALA A 175 -2.69 7.48 2.81
CA ALA A 175 -2.89 6.06 2.49
C ALA A 175 -2.80 5.79 0.97
N GLY A 176 -3.37 6.68 0.16
CA GLY A 176 -3.29 6.63 -1.30
C GLY A 176 -1.87 6.77 -1.83
N LEU A 177 -1.06 7.63 -1.22
CA LEU A 177 0.33 7.85 -1.61
C LEU A 177 1.21 6.63 -1.28
N GLN A 178 1.00 6.02 -0.11
CA GLN A 178 1.79 4.87 0.36
C GLN A 178 1.48 3.57 -0.42
N ALA A 179 0.22 3.36 -0.79
CA ALA A 179 -0.25 2.13 -1.44
C ALA A 179 0.52 1.75 -2.72
N PRO A 180 0.79 2.62 -3.70
CA PRO A 180 1.61 2.30 -4.87
C PRO A 180 3.12 2.40 -4.59
N THR A 181 3.56 3.29 -3.68
CA THR A 181 5.00 3.48 -3.39
C THR A 181 5.63 2.23 -2.78
N ILE A 182 4.90 1.44 -1.99
CA ILE A 182 5.42 0.17 -1.47
C ILE A 182 5.73 -0.81 -2.61
N PHE A 183 4.84 -0.95 -3.59
CA PHE A 183 5.00 -1.90 -4.70
C PHE A 183 6.10 -1.44 -5.63
N ALA A 184 6.22 -0.13 -5.85
CA ALA A 184 7.33 0.44 -6.58
C ALA A 184 8.66 0.21 -5.84
N GLY A 185 8.72 0.40 -4.53
CA GLY A 185 9.91 0.09 -3.73
C GLY A 185 10.25 -1.41 -3.72
N ALA A 186 9.25 -2.29 -3.69
CA ALA A 186 9.46 -3.72 -3.85
C ALA A 186 9.99 -4.07 -5.24
N ALA A 187 9.56 -3.36 -6.29
CA ALA A 187 10.04 -3.55 -7.66
C ALA A 187 11.50 -3.08 -7.82
N ASP A 188 11.86 -2.00 -7.15
CA ASP A 188 13.23 -1.48 -7.11
C ASP A 188 14.21 -2.48 -6.44
N LEU A 189 13.74 -3.29 -5.49
CA LEU A 189 14.54 -4.30 -4.78
C LEU A 189 14.52 -5.67 -5.45
N PHE A 190 13.35 -6.14 -5.87
CA PHE A 190 13.08 -7.51 -6.30
C PHE A 190 12.48 -7.54 -7.70
N TYR A 191 13.28 -7.27 -8.73
CA TYR A 191 12.84 -7.40 -10.11
C TYR A 191 12.88 -8.85 -10.61
N GLY A 192 12.09 -9.15 -11.65
CA GLY A 192 12.11 -10.43 -12.36
C GLY A 192 10.77 -11.18 -12.34
N LYS A 193 10.79 -12.39 -12.91
CA LYS A 193 9.59 -13.22 -13.16
C LYS A 193 8.80 -13.60 -11.89
N HIS A 194 9.44 -13.61 -10.73
CA HIS A 194 8.83 -13.96 -9.45
C HIS A 194 8.32 -12.76 -8.64
N PHE A 195 8.34 -11.55 -9.20
CA PHE A 195 7.86 -10.33 -8.53
C PHE A 195 6.44 -10.46 -7.96
N GLY A 196 5.53 -11.09 -8.69
CA GLY A 196 4.15 -11.31 -8.21
C GLY A 196 4.09 -12.17 -6.95
N SER A 197 4.90 -13.25 -6.87
CA SER A 197 4.96 -14.10 -5.69
C SER A 197 5.59 -13.38 -4.49
N ILE A 198 6.62 -12.57 -4.72
CA ILE A 198 7.29 -11.79 -3.67
C ILE A 198 6.32 -10.75 -3.08
N ASN A 199 5.58 -10.03 -3.94
CA ASN A 199 4.53 -9.12 -3.46
C ASN A 199 3.38 -9.85 -2.77
N GLY A 200 3.09 -11.09 -3.16
CA GLY A 200 2.15 -11.95 -2.44
C GLY A 200 2.56 -12.15 -0.97
N VAL A 201 3.84 -12.34 -0.69
CA VAL A 201 4.37 -12.43 0.69
C VAL A 201 4.24 -11.09 1.43
N VAL A 202 4.54 -9.98 0.77
CA VAL A 202 4.36 -8.63 1.33
C VAL A 202 2.88 -8.36 1.69
N LEU A 203 1.97 -8.73 0.79
CA LEU A 203 0.52 -8.65 0.99
C LEU A 203 0.01 -9.61 2.09
N ALA A 204 0.64 -10.77 2.27
CA ALA A 204 0.30 -11.68 3.37
C ALA A 204 0.50 -11.02 4.74
N GLY A 205 1.56 -10.20 4.89
CA GLY A 205 1.75 -9.37 6.07
C GLY A 205 0.59 -8.40 6.32
N MET A 206 0.14 -7.70 5.27
CA MET A 206 -1.05 -6.86 5.34
C MET A 206 -2.28 -7.65 5.82
N GLY A 207 -2.49 -8.88 5.31
CA GLY A 207 -3.59 -9.75 5.71
C GLY A 207 -3.54 -10.15 7.18
N ILE A 208 -2.35 -10.53 7.69
CA ILE A 208 -2.14 -10.85 9.11
C ILE A 208 -2.49 -9.64 9.97
N GLY A 209 -1.92 -8.47 9.66
CA GLY A 209 -2.22 -7.24 10.38
C GLY A 209 -3.71 -6.89 10.32
N GLY A 210 -4.36 -7.08 9.17
CA GLY A 210 -5.78 -6.78 8.97
C GLY A 210 -6.74 -7.70 9.73
N ALA A 211 -6.32 -8.94 10.03
CA ALA A 211 -7.08 -9.83 10.90
C ALA A 211 -7.01 -9.39 12.37
N PHE A 212 -5.83 -8.99 12.84
CA PHE A 212 -5.62 -8.63 14.25
C PHE A 212 -5.92 -7.16 14.56
N GLY A 213 -5.69 -6.23 13.64
CA GLY A 213 -5.78 -4.78 13.85
C GLY A 213 -7.16 -4.33 14.37
N PRO A 214 -8.25 -4.58 13.64
CA PRO A 214 -9.60 -4.25 14.09
C PRO A 214 -9.98 -4.91 15.41
N TRP A 215 -9.56 -6.17 15.62
CA TRP A 215 -9.81 -6.91 16.86
C TRP A 215 -9.11 -6.27 18.06
N VAL A 216 -7.83 -5.91 17.92
CA VAL A 216 -7.08 -5.18 18.96
C VAL A 216 -7.74 -3.83 19.26
N GLY A 217 -8.18 -3.11 18.23
CA GLY A 217 -8.90 -1.85 18.41
C GLY A 217 -10.21 -2.00 19.20
N GLY A 218 -10.96 -3.08 18.95
CA GLY A 218 -12.17 -3.39 19.70
C GLY A 218 -11.87 -3.79 21.15
N TYR A 219 -10.85 -4.63 21.36
CA TYR A 219 -10.43 -5.03 22.70
C TYR A 219 -9.96 -3.84 23.55
N LEU A 220 -9.23 -2.89 22.96
CA LEU A 220 -8.84 -1.65 23.64
C LEU A 220 -10.05 -0.77 24.00
N TYR A 221 -11.06 -0.73 23.13
CA TYR A 221 -12.31 -0.05 23.43
C TYR A 221 -13.06 -0.71 24.59
N ASP A 222 -13.10 -2.05 24.64
CA ASP A 222 -13.77 -2.78 25.73
C ASP A 222 -13.12 -2.54 27.09
N LEU A 223 -11.80 -2.28 27.12
CA LEU A 223 -11.05 -1.99 28.35
C LEU A 223 -11.19 -0.53 28.80
N SER A 224 -10.99 0.41 27.88
CA SER A 224 -10.89 1.84 28.21
C SER A 224 -12.21 2.59 28.03
N GLY A 225 -13.19 2.00 27.35
CA GLY A 225 -14.44 2.64 26.95
C GLY A 225 -14.28 3.74 25.88
N THR A 226 -13.07 3.91 25.34
CA THR A 226 -12.74 4.96 24.36
C THR A 226 -11.85 4.42 23.25
N TYR A 227 -11.87 5.07 22.09
CA TYR A 227 -11.02 4.72 20.94
C TYR A 227 -9.64 5.39 20.96
N GLN A 228 -9.33 6.21 21.97
CA GLN A 228 -8.10 7.00 22.01
C GLN A 228 -6.85 6.11 22.00
N ASP A 229 -6.83 5.07 22.83
CA ASP A 229 -5.69 4.13 22.92
C ASP A 229 -5.49 3.37 21.61
N ALA A 230 -6.58 2.97 20.95
CA ALA A 230 -6.55 2.27 19.68
C ALA A 230 -5.98 3.15 18.54
N PHE A 231 -6.36 4.44 18.54
CA PHE A 231 -5.84 5.43 17.60
C PHE A 231 -4.37 5.78 17.89
N ILE A 232 -3.98 5.95 19.15
CA ILE A 232 -2.56 6.18 19.52
C ILE A 232 -1.70 4.99 19.12
N LEU A 233 -2.18 3.75 19.33
CA LEU A 233 -1.53 2.55 18.85
C LEU A 233 -1.32 2.60 17.33
N SER A 234 -2.34 3.02 16.58
CA SER A 234 -2.24 3.16 15.12
C SER A 234 -1.20 4.22 14.70
N ALA A 235 -1.06 5.32 15.45
CA ALA A 235 0.02 6.28 15.22
C ALA A 235 1.41 5.62 15.36
N ALA A 236 1.59 4.82 16.42
CA ALA A 236 2.84 4.11 16.67
C ALA A 236 3.15 3.11 15.54
N THR A 237 2.14 2.37 15.05
CA THR A 237 2.33 1.42 13.94
C THR A 237 2.72 2.12 12.65
N PHE A 238 2.19 3.31 12.35
CA PHE A 238 2.61 4.08 11.18
C PHE A 238 4.08 4.51 11.26
N ILE A 239 4.55 4.92 12.43
CA ILE A 239 5.96 5.28 12.65
C ILE A 239 6.86 4.05 12.43
N VAL A 240 6.50 2.91 13.02
CA VAL A 240 7.25 1.64 12.81
C VAL A 240 7.28 1.26 11.33
N SER A 241 6.17 1.44 10.62
CA SER A 241 6.12 1.19 9.18
C SER A 241 7.04 2.10 8.37
N ALA A 242 7.06 3.41 8.67
CA ALA A 242 7.96 4.36 8.02
C ALA A 242 9.42 3.96 8.23
N VAL A 243 9.78 3.69 9.49
CA VAL A 243 11.14 3.34 9.90
C VAL A 243 11.59 2.07 9.17
N THR A 244 10.80 1.01 9.22
CA THR A 244 11.14 -0.27 8.57
C THR A 244 11.22 -0.15 7.04
N PHE A 245 10.34 0.64 6.42
CA PHE A 245 10.42 0.93 4.99
C PHE A 245 11.70 1.69 4.62
N VAL A 246 12.05 2.75 5.36
CA VAL A 246 13.28 3.51 5.12
C VAL A 246 14.52 2.62 5.28
N PHE A 247 14.54 1.74 6.28
CA PHE A 247 15.63 0.78 6.48
C PHE A 247 15.72 -0.30 5.40
N SER A 248 14.61 -0.64 4.73
CA SER A 248 14.66 -1.52 3.56
C SER A 248 15.42 -0.89 2.38
N ALA A 249 15.62 0.44 2.43
CA ALA A 249 16.39 1.27 1.50
C ALA A 249 16.22 0.91 0.01
N PRO A 250 14.99 0.97 -0.54
CA PRO A 250 14.70 0.57 -1.92
C PRO A 250 15.61 1.24 -2.95
N ARG A 251 15.96 2.53 -2.76
CA ARG A 251 16.82 3.26 -3.71
C ARG A 251 18.29 2.84 -3.68
N LYS A 252 18.77 2.19 -2.61
CA LYS A 252 20.16 1.70 -2.51
C LYS A 252 20.33 0.29 -3.08
N GLY A 253 19.26 -0.33 -3.58
CA GLY A 253 19.29 -1.66 -4.20
C GLY A 253 20.20 -1.79 -5.42
N ILE A 254 20.63 -0.68 -6.03
CA ILE A 254 21.54 -0.65 -7.20
C ILE A 254 23.04 -0.61 -6.79
N THR A 255 23.38 -0.64 -5.49
CA THR A 255 24.80 -0.72 -5.08
C THR A 255 25.27 -2.18 -5.04
N ARG A 256 25.63 -2.75 -6.20
CA ARG A 256 26.57 -3.88 -6.52
C ARG A 256 26.77 -5.10 -5.57
N HIS A 257 26.17 -5.17 -4.39
CA HIS A 257 26.62 -6.00 -3.27
C HIS A 257 25.62 -7.10 -2.86
N SER A 258 24.45 -7.15 -3.50
CA SER A 258 23.35 -8.06 -3.21
C SER A 258 23.04 -9.03 -4.34
N LEU A 259 23.89 -9.10 -5.37
CA LEU A 259 23.80 -10.19 -6.34
C LEU A 259 24.20 -11.49 -5.62
N PRO A 260 23.42 -12.57 -5.70
CA PRO A 260 23.84 -13.85 -5.17
C PRO A 260 25.21 -14.19 -5.74
N SER A 261 26.23 -14.29 -4.90
CA SER A 261 27.52 -14.85 -5.30
C SER A 261 27.25 -16.25 -5.83
N ASP A 262 27.66 -16.50 -7.07
CA ASP A 262 27.58 -17.82 -7.70
C ASP A 262 28.20 -18.87 -6.75
N PRO A 263 27.46 -19.88 -6.28
CA PRO A 263 28.05 -20.98 -5.52
C PRO A 263 28.98 -21.88 -6.37
N ARG A 264 29.21 -21.53 -7.65
CA ARG A 264 30.12 -22.21 -8.58
C ARG A 264 31.17 -21.27 -9.21
N ALA A 265 31.53 -20.17 -8.55
CA ALA A 265 32.73 -19.40 -8.88
C ALA A 265 33.96 -19.97 -8.15
#